data_AF-A0A1M7R1Y8-F1
#
_entry.id   AF-A0A1M7R1Y8-F1
#
_cell.length_a   1.000
_cell.length_b   1.000
_cell.length_c   1.000
_cell.angle_alpha   90.00
_cell.angle_beta   90.00
_cell.angle_gamma   90.00
#
_symmetry.space_group_name_H-M   'P 1'
#
loop_
_entity.id
_entity.type
_entity.pdbx_description
1 polymer ?
#
loop_
_entity_poly.entity_id
_entity_poly.type
_entity_poly.pdbx_seq_one_letter_code
_entity_poly.pdbx_strand_id
1 'polypeptide(L)'
;MSDLILPSVPGSRVPPLPPERADPYVLAAYDKSVRTWGIPNNLIRTTAWQPGLARTLVDYANSFIFDPVSYGNRPQPDGDPVAGCVLFPQTGFLDRVTKELVINLVSLLNRSRYSLTHHAFIGYTTLCRDLPHPDPAERALRAEEMLLRLVDAEGRPAYERRTYGEAGEPLYTEVQLLSLRLAETIHDDPHAVTDAQFAELREVLRGEADRAITTGPLAKTPDAGTPAYLDAYVNGMLTELTWCIAHFDGLLNTWFTVLRVMDEIDVDADGVNFVETYNREVPERIKVRNNAVLGTTGWGR
;
A
#
# COMPACT_ATOMS: atom_id res chain seq x y z
N MET A 1 3.75 -20.26 18.86
CA MET A 1 3.49 -18.92 18.34
C MET A 1 4.85 -18.29 18.11
N SER A 2 5.08 -17.80 16.89
CA SER A 2 6.33 -17.25 16.41
C SER A 2 6.14 -15.75 16.44
N ASP A 3 6.63 -15.15 17.51
CA ASP A 3 6.64 -13.70 17.64
C ASP A 3 7.60 -13.10 16.61
N LEU A 4 7.36 -11.83 16.26
CA LEU A 4 8.23 -11.06 15.40
C LEU A 4 9.65 -11.05 15.97
N ILE A 5 10.63 -11.47 15.16
CA ILE A 5 12.05 -11.38 15.53
C ILE A 5 12.42 -9.90 15.58
N LEU A 6 12.79 -9.41 16.76
CA LEU A 6 13.24 -8.03 16.92
C LEU A 6 14.66 -7.84 16.38
N PRO A 7 15.00 -6.64 15.88
CA PRO A 7 16.30 -6.42 15.28
C PRO A 7 17.42 -6.52 16.31
N SER A 8 18.52 -7.19 15.95
CA SER A 8 19.74 -7.15 16.75
C SER A 8 20.42 -5.78 16.60
N VAL A 9 21.12 -5.34 17.66
CA VAL A 9 21.90 -4.09 17.68
C VAL A 9 22.85 -3.97 16.48
N PRO A 10 23.14 -2.75 15.99
CA PRO A 10 22.75 -1.43 16.53
C PRO A 10 21.33 -0.98 16.14
N GLY A 11 20.67 -0.21 17.02
CA GLY A 11 19.36 0.42 16.77
C GLY A 11 19.38 1.49 15.68
N SER A 12 18.32 2.31 15.61
CA SER A 12 18.14 3.32 14.56
C SER A 12 19.36 4.23 14.40
N ARG A 13 19.77 4.47 13.15
CA ARG A 13 20.86 5.41 12.83
C ARG A 13 20.45 6.86 13.07
N VAL A 14 19.15 7.15 12.89
CA VAL A 14 18.50 8.39 13.30
C VAL A 14 17.42 8.00 14.31
N PRO A 15 17.51 8.40 15.59
CA PRO A 15 16.52 8.03 16.57
C PRO A 15 15.19 8.78 16.31
N PRO A 16 14.03 8.16 16.57
CA PRO A 16 12.76 8.86 16.46
C PRO A 16 12.73 10.04 17.44
N LEU A 17 12.37 11.23 16.95
CA LEU A 17 12.22 12.40 17.79
C LEU A 17 10.99 12.21 18.70
N PRO A 18 11.11 12.44 20.02
CA PRO A 18 9.97 12.46 20.91
C PRO A 18 8.99 13.60 20.54
N PRO A 19 7.67 13.40 20.61
CA PRO A 19 6.68 14.42 20.24
C PRO A 19 6.87 15.77 20.95
N GLU A 20 7.28 15.75 22.22
CA GLU A 20 7.54 16.94 23.04
C GLU A 20 8.72 17.79 22.56
N ARG A 21 9.56 17.25 21.66
CA ARG A 21 10.68 17.96 21.03
C ARG A 21 10.38 18.43 19.61
N ALA A 22 9.24 18.04 19.04
CA ALA A 22 8.83 18.44 17.71
C ALA A 22 8.22 19.85 17.71
N ASP A 23 8.37 20.60 16.62
CA ASP A 23 7.63 21.85 16.47
C ASP A 23 6.12 21.59 16.28
N PRO A 24 5.24 22.56 16.59
CA PRO A 24 3.79 22.34 16.60
C PRO A 24 3.21 21.80 15.29
N TYR A 25 3.80 22.14 14.13
CA TYR A 25 3.32 21.65 12.85
C TYR A 25 3.67 20.18 12.62
N VAL A 26 4.87 19.76 13.05
CA VAL A 26 5.27 18.35 12.98
C VAL A 26 4.45 17.52 13.96
N LEU A 27 4.15 18.05 15.15
CA LEU A 27 3.23 17.40 16.07
C LEU A 27 1.83 17.24 15.47
N ALA A 28 1.30 18.26 14.81
CA ALA A 28 0.01 18.17 14.13
C ALA A 28 0.00 17.11 13.00
N ALA A 29 1.10 17.00 12.24
CA ALA A 29 1.27 15.96 11.23
C ALA A 29 1.34 14.57 11.88
N TYR A 30 2.10 14.41 12.98
CA TYR A 30 2.15 13.17 13.76
C TYR A 30 0.75 12.77 14.23
N ASP A 31 0.01 13.66 14.89
CA ASP A 31 -1.35 13.40 15.36
C ASP A 31 -2.30 13.04 14.21
N LYS A 32 -2.14 13.69 13.04
CA LYS A 32 -2.90 13.34 11.83
C LYS A 32 -2.58 11.92 11.38
N SER A 33 -1.30 11.55 11.34
CA SER A 33 -0.88 10.20 10.95
C SER A 33 -1.41 9.12 11.90
N VAL A 34 -1.43 9.38 13.21
CA VAL A 34 -2.00 8.45 14.20
C VAL A 34 -3.49 8.27 13.97
N ARG A 35 -4.24 9.35 13.76
CA ARG A 35 -5.69 9.27 13.47
C ARG A 35 -6.01 8.57 12.16
N THR A 36 -5.22 8.80 11.11
CA THR A 36 -5.51 8.24 9.78
C THR A 36 -4.98 6.81 9.63
N TRP A 37 -3.80 6.51 10.15
CA TRP A 37 -3.11 5.23 9.94
C TRP A 37 -3.24 4.27 11.14
N GLY A 38 -3.66 4.79 12.30
CA GLY A 38 -3.89 3.99 13.51
C GLY A 38 -2.62 3.55 14.24
N ILE A 39 -1.45 4.12 13.91
CA ILE A 39 -0.15 3.72 14.47
C ILE A 39 0.66 4.97 14.90
N PRO A 40 1.20 5.02 16.13
CA PRO A 40 2.14 6.04 16.62
C PRO A 40 3.53 5.93 15.97
N ASN A 41 3.55 6.09 14.65
CA ASN A 41 4.61 5.61 13.78
C ASN A 41 5.93 6.40 13.91
N ASN A 42 7.03 5.64 13.95
CA ASN A 42 8.41 6.10 13.92
C ASN A 42 8.80 6.71 12.58
N LEU A 43 8.04 6.51 11.50
CA LEU A 43 8.21 7.24 10.24
C LEU A 43 8.13 8.76 10.46
N ILE A 44 7.03 9.26 11.03
CA ILE A 44 6.88 10.71 11.27
C ILE A 44 7.87 11.19 12.35
N ARG A 45 8.09 10.41 13.40
CA ARG A 45 9.05 10.77 14.46
C ARG A 45 10.48 10.85 13.94
N THR A 46 10.87 10.00 12.99
CA THR A 46 12.21 10.03 12.40
C THR A 46 12.34 11.15 11.36
N THR A 47 11.31 11.39 10.55
CA THR A 47 11.31 12.53 9.61
C THR A 47 11.22 13.88 10.29
N ALA A 48 10.78 13.95 11.56
CA ALA A 48 10.71 15.18 12.37
C ALA A 48 12.06 15.92 12.50
N TRP A 49 13.19 15.24 12.32
CA TRP A 49 14.51 15.89 12.22
C TRP A 49 14.64 16.82 11.00
N GLN A 50 13.78 16.65 9.99
CA GLN A 50 13.60 17.56 8.86
C GLN A 50 12.14 18.05 8.80
N PRO A 51 11.78 19.09 9.57
CA PRO A 51 10.39 19.54 9.71
C PRO A 51 9.67 19.84 8.39
N GLY A 52 10.37 20.38 7.39
CA GLY A 52 9.80 20.64 6.07
C GLY A 52 9.26 19.39 5.38
N LEU A 53 9.96 18.25 5.52
CA LEU A 53 9.52 16.97 4.98
C LEU A 53 8.38 16.37 5.82
N ALA A 54 8.53 16.36 7.15
CA ALA A 54 7.51 15.81 8.04
C ALA A 54 6.15 16.49 7.89
N ARG A 55 6.13 17.80 7.61
CA ARG A 55 4.90 18.58 7.36
C ARG A 55 4.14 18.15 6.11
N THR A 56 4.84 17.71 5.06
CA THR A 56 4.20 17.35 3.78
C THR A 56 3.87 15.88 3.70
N LEU A 57 4.58 15.03 4.46
CA LEU A 57 4.58 13.59 4.27
C LEU A 57 3.20 12.95 4.43
N VAL A 58 2.43 13.36 5.44
CA VAL A 58 1.13 12.74 5.75
C VAL A 58 0.11 13.01 4.66
N ASP A 59 -0.02 14.27 4.25
CA ASP A 59 -0.96 14.68 3.20
C ASP A 59 -0.56 14.08 1.86
N TYR A 60 0.73 14.06 1.57
CA TYR A 60 1.28 13.41 0.41
C TYR A 60 0.96 11.92 0.37
N ALA A 61 1.26 11.15 1.43
CA ALA A 61 0.98 9.72 1.51
C ALA A 61 -0.53 9.42 1.43
N ASN A 62 -1.34 10.22 2.11
CA ASN A 62 -2.80 10.06 2.10
C ASN A 62 -3.39 10.20 0.70
N SER A 63 -2.90 11.13 -0.11
CA SER A 63 -3.46 11.44 -1.43
C SER A 63 -3.51 10.26 -2.41
N PHE A 64 -2.67 9.24 -2.23
CA PHE A 64 -2.63 8.06 -3.11
C PHE A 64 -2.79 6.72 -2.37
N ILE A 65 -2.57 6.66 -1.05
CA ILE A 65 -2.61 5.41 -0.28
C ILE A 65 -3.92 5.27 0.51
N PHE A 66 -4.27 6.28 1.31
CA PHE A 66 -5.21 6.15 2.42
C PHE A 66 -6.53 6.90 2.22
N ASP A 67 -6.53 8.00 1.48
CA ASP A 67 -7.75 8.77 1.29
C ASP A 67 -8.78 7.94 0.50
N PRO A 68 -10.04 7.91 0.95
CA PRO A 68 -11.10 7.27 0.19
C PRO A 68 -11.31 8.00 -1.14
N VAL A 69 -12.08 7.40 -2.04
CA VAL A 69 -12.45 8.08 -3.29
C VAL A 69 -13.16 9.40 -2.97
N SER A 70 -12.62 10.48 -3.54
CA SER A 70 -13.20 11.82 -3.45
C SER A 70 -13.33 12.39 -4.86
N TYR A 71 -14.27 13.31 -5.05
CA TYR A 71 -14.58 13.85 -6.37
C TYR A 71 -14.53 15.38 -6.35
N GLY A 72 -14.01 15.96 -7.42
CA GLY A 72 -13.96 17.39 -7.63
C GLY A 72 -14.21 17.76 -9.08
N ASN A 73 -14.56 19.02 -9.31
CA ASN A 73 -14.72 19.53 -10.66
C ASN A 73 -13.34 19.72 -11.31
N ARG A 74 -13.15 19.12 -12.49
CA ARG A 74 -11.96 19.26 -13.33
C ARG A 74 -12.40 19.71 -14.73
N PRO A 75 -11.59 20.50 -15.46
CA PRO A 75 -11.82 20.69 -16.90
C PRO A 75 -12.05 19.35 -17.60
N GLN A 76 -12.98 19.31 -18.55
CA GLN A 76 -13.19 18.09 -19.32
C GLN A 76 -11.86 17.62 -19.96
N PRO A 77 -11.64 16.29 -20.03
CA PRO A 77 -10.47 15.75 -20.71
C PRO A 77 -10.41 16.19 -22.19
N ASP A 78 -9.19 16.37 -22.71
CA ASP A 78 -8.98 16.71 -24.11
C ASP A 78 -9.63 15.65 -25.03
N GLY A 79 -10.36 16.10 -26.06
CA GLY A 79 -11.08 15.24 -27.00
C GLY A 79 -12.56 15.03 -26.69
N ASP A 80 -13.06 15.57 -25.58
CA ASP A 80 -14.50 15.62 -25.29
C ASP A 80 -15.17 16.82 -26.04
N PRO A 81 -16.29 16.63 -26.76
CA PRO A 81 -16.94 17.69 -27.54
C PRO A 81 -17.53 18.85 -26.74
N VAL A 82 -17.58 18.78 -25.40
CA VAL A 82 -18.26 19.78 -24.56
C VAL A 82 -17.26 20.66 -23.81
N ALA A 83 -17.32 21.98 -24.01
CA ALA A 83 -16.54 22.90 -23.18
C ALA A 83 -17.13 22.97 -21.76
N GLY A 84 -16.35 22.64 -20.72
CA GLY A 84 -16.83 22.73 -19.34
C GLY A 84 -15.97 22.01 -18.31
N CYS A 85 -16.55 21.81 -17.12
CA CYS A 85 -15.99 20.96 -16.07
C CYS A 85 -16.84 19.71 -15.90
N VAL A 86 -16.18 18.59 -15.58
CA VAL A 86 -16.81 17.33 -15.23
C VAL A 86 -16.42 16.93 -13.82
N LEU A 87 -17.31 16.23 -13.12
CA LEU A 87 -16.98 15.62 -11.83
C LEU A 87 -15.99 14.48 -12.08
N PHE A 88 -14.80 14.57 -11.47
CA PHE A 88 -13.70 13.63 -11.68
C PHE A 88 -13.10 13.18 -10.33
N PRO A 89 -12.65 11.93 -10.18
CA PRO A 89 -11.97 11.51 -8.96
C PRO A 89 -10.72 12.36 -8.69
N GLN A 90 -10.46 12.69 -7.43
CA GLN A 90 -9.25 13.39 -6.99
C GLN A 90 -8.30 12.46 -6.24
N THR A 91 -8.85 11.42 -5.61
CA THR A 91 -8.13 10.40 -4.83
C THR A 91 -8.84 9.06 -5.01
N GLY A 92 -8.16 7.96 -4.68
CA GLY A 92 -8.78 6.64 -4.61
C GLY A 92 -9.13 6.07 -5.99
N PHE A 93 -8.24 6.25 -6.96
CA PHE A 93 -8.41 5.69 -8.32
C PHE A 93 -8.33 4.16 -8.32
N LEU A 94 -7.47 3.59 -7.48
CA LEU A 94 -7.34 2.16 -7.24
C LEU A 94 -7.90 1.79 -5.88
N ASP A 95 -8.42 0.57 -5.79
CA ASP A 95 -8.89 0.01 -4.55
C ASP A 95 -7.75 -0.21 -3.55
N ARG A 96 -8.09 -0.16 -2.26
CA ARG A 96 -7.13 -0.26 -1.16
C ARG A 96 -6.45 -1.64 -1.11
N VAL A 97 -7.13 -2.71 -1.53
CA VAL A 97 -6.59 -4.08 -1.54
C VAL A 97 -5.44 -4.18 -2.54
N THR A 98 -5.64 -3.73 -3.77
CA THR A 98 -4.61 -3.74 -4.82
C THR A 98 -3.37 -2.94 -4.40
N LYS A 99 -3.56 -1.77 -3.78
CA LYS A 99 -2.45 -0.96 -3.25
C LYS A 99 -1.66 -1.72 -2.18
N GLU A 100 -2.33 -2.30 -1.19
CA GLU A 100 -1.65 -3.01 -0.10
C GLU A 100 -0.94 -4.29 -0.58
N LEU A 101 -1.47 -5.00 -1.57
CA LEU A 101 -0.78 -6.14 -2.18
C LEU A 101 0.55 -5.72 -2.82
N VAL A 102 0.53 -4.63 -3.60
CA VAL A 102 1.72 -4.08 -4.25
C VAL A 102 2.73 -3.58 -3.22
N ILE A 103 2.28 -2.83 -2.21
CA ILE A 103 3.14 -2.33 -1.14
C ILE A 103 3.78 -3.48 -0.37
N ASN A 104 3.01 -4.51 -0.02
CA ASN A 104 3.54 -5.70 0.64
C ASN A 104 4.58 -6.40 -0.24
N LEU A 105 4.29 -6.62 -1.53
CA LEU A 105 5.22 -7.28 -2.45
C LEU A 105 6.57 -6.55 -2.48
N VAL A 106 6.59 -5.26 -2.81
CA VAL A 106 7.87 -4.53 -2.93
C VAL A 106 8.60 -4.42 -1.59
N SER A 107 7.86 -4.36 -0.47
CA SER A 107 8.46 -4.38 0.87
C SER A 107 9.11 -5.72 1.21
N LEU A 108 8.53 -6.83 0.76
CA LEU A 108 9.08 -8.17 0.89
C LEU A 108 10.32 -8.36 0.01
N LEU A 109 10.27 -7.90 -1.25
CA LEU A 109 11.40 -8.00 -2.18
C LEU A 109 12.60 -7.16 -1.71
N ASN A 110 12.35 -5.94 -1.22
CA ASN A 110 13.38 -5.11 -0.60
C ASN A 110 13.83 -5.59 0.78
N ARG A 111 13.11 -6.55 1.38
CA ARG A 111 13.32 -7.01 2.76
C ARG A 111 13.33 -5.85 3.76
N SER A 112 12.55 -4.80 3.47
CA SER A 112 12.46 -3.58 4.27
C SER A 112 11.64 -3.86 5.51
N ARG A 113 12.31 -4.04 6.65
CA ARG A 113 11.67 -4.42 7.92
C ARG A 113 10.45 -3.55 8.23
N TYR A 114 10.64 -2.24 8.30
CA TYR A 114 9.62 -1.31 8.78
C TYR A 114 8.36 -1.36 7.91
N SER A 115 8.52 -1.28 6.58
CA SER A 115 7.38 -1.42 5.66
C SER A 115 6.76 -2.81 5.73
N LEU A 116 7.57 -3.87 5.77
CA LEU A 116 7.10 -5.24 5.78
C LEU A 116 6.23 -5.54 7.00
N THR A 117 6.64 -5.11 8.20
CA THR A 117 5.84 -5.33 9.44
C THR A 117 4.57 -4.50 9.43
N HIS A 118 4.67 -3.20 9.10
CA HIS A 118 3.54 -2.28 9.08
C HIS A 118 2.51 -2.66 8.03
N HIS A 119 2.94 -2.95 6.80
CA HIS A 119 2.03 -3.30 5.72
C HIS A 119 1.56 -4.75 5.75
N ALA A 120 2.23 -5.66 6.47
CA ALA A 120 1.62 -6.95 6.80
C ALA A 120 0.41 -6.76 7.72
N PHE A 121 0.50 -5.87 8.73
CA PHE A 121 -0.61 -5.54 9.61
C PHE A 121 -1.70 -4.72 8.90
N ILE A 122 -1.34 -3.60 8.27
CA ILE A 122 -2.27 -2.72 7.55
C ILE A 122 -2.92 -3.46 6.37
N GLY A 123 -2.14 -4.23 5.62
CA GLY A 123 -2.62 -5.04 4.52
C GLY A 123 -3.58 -6.12 4.99
N TYR A 124 -3.24 -6.90 6.02
CA TYR A 124 -4.14 -7.93 6.52
C TYR A 124 -5.47 -7.36 7.01
N THR A 125 -5.42 -6.31 7.84
CA THR A 125 -6.63 -5.64 8.34
C THR A 125 -7.47 -5.02 7.22
N THR A 126 -6.83 -4.43 6.21
CA THR A 126 -7.49 -3.90 5.01
C THR A 126 -8.19 -5.01 4.23
N LEU A 127 -7.50 -6.10 3.91
CA LEU A 127 -8.05 -7.18 3.10
C LEU A 127 -9.20 -7.89 3.83
N CYS A 128 -9.09 -8.11 5.14
CA CYS A 128 -10.18 -8.63 5.97
C CYS A 128 -11.44 -7.77 5.92
N ARG A 129 -11.28 -6.44 5.77
CA ARG A 129 -12.38 -5.48 5.69
C ARG A 129 -12.97 -5.40 4.27
N ASP A 130 -12.11 -5.34 3.25
CA ASP A 130 -12.47 -4.85 1.92
C ASP A 130 -12.62 -5.95 0.85
N LEU A 131 -12.19 -7.19 1.11
CA LEU A 131 -12.38 -8.29 0.15
C LEU A 131 -13.88 -8.60 -0.07
N PRO A 132 -14.30 -8.91 -1.30
CA PRO A 132 -15.72 -9.09 -1.64
C PRO A 132 -16.23 -10.49 -1.28
N HIS A 133 -16.37 -10.78 0.02
CA HIS A 133 -17.03 -12.00 0.49
C HIS A 133 -17.95 -11.67 1.69
N PRO A 134 -19.18 -12.20 1.77
CA PRO A 134 -20.12 -11.83 2.83
C PRO A 134 -19.64 -12.29 4.22
N ASP A 135 -19.06 -13.48 4.32
CA ASP A 135 -18.53 -14.03 5.58
C ASP A 135 -17.17 -13.40 5.96
N PRO A 136 -17.05 -12.74 7.13
CA PRO A 136 -15.78 -12.21 7.63
C PRO A 136 -14.68 -13.25 7.81
N ALA A 137 -15.01 -14.49 8.19
CA ALA A 137 -14.02 -15.54 8.41
C ALA A 137 -13.35 -15.95 7.09
N GLU A 138 -14.15 -16.13 6.04
CA GLU A 138 -13.64 -16.40 4.68
C GLU A 138 -12.86 -15.22 4.11
N ARG A 139 -13.27 -13.97 4.38
CA ARG A 139 -12.44 -12.79 4.02
C ARG A 139 -11.07 -12.86 4.68
N ALA A 140 -11.01 -13.21 5.97
CA ALA A 140 -9.75 -13.31 6.70
C ALA A 140 -8.85 -14.45 6.18
N LEU A 141 -9.41 -15.61 5.89
CA LEU A 141 -8.66 -16.73 5.31
C LEU A 141 -8.11 -16.40 3.92
N ARG A 142 -8.92 -15.76 3.07
CA ARG A 142 -8.47 -15.30 1.74
C ARG A 142 -7.43 -14.19 1.86
N ALA A 143 -7.60 -13.23 2.77
CA ALA A 143 -6.62 -12.18 3.06
C ALA A 143 -5.25 -12.77 3.46
N GLU A 144 -5.27 -13.76 4.36
CA GLU A 144 -4.06 -14.47 4.77
C GLU A 144 -3.37 -15.13 3.56
N GLU A 145 -4.09 -15.91 2.75
CA GLU A 145 -3.52 -16.56 1.57
C GLU A 145 -2.98 -15.53 0.57
N MET A 146 -3.72 -14.45 0.29
CA MET A 146 -3.27 -13.41 -0.65
C MET A 146 -1.94 -12.79 -0.23
N LEU A 147 -1.73 -12.51 1.06
CA LEU A 147 -0.48 -11.92 1.56
C LEU A 147 0.65 -12.95 1.72
N LEU A 148 0.31 -14.16 2.15
CA LEU A 148 1.27 -15.25 2.32
C LEU A 148 1.90 -15.67 0.99
N ARG A 149 1.11 -15.65 -0.10
CA ARG A 149 1.54 -16.13 -1.42
C ARG A 149 2.24 -15.08 -2.28
N LEU A 150 2.43 -13.84 -1.80
CA LEU A 150 3.19 -12.82 -2.53
C LEU A 150 4.63 -13.28 -2.84
N VAL A 151 5.30 -13.87 -1.85
CA VAL A 151 6.66 -14.41 -1.97
C VAL A 151 6.79 -15.76 -1.25
N ASP A 152 7.80 -16.55 -1.59
CA ASP A 152 8.17 -17.76 -0.86
C ASP A 152 8.96 -17.48 0.42
N ALA A 153 9.43 -18.52 1.11
CA ALA A 153 10.19 -18.39 2.35
C ALA A 153 11.57 -17.74 2.13
N GLU A 154 12.10 -17.75 0.91
CA GLU A 154 13.35 -17.11 0.52
C GLU A 154 13.14 -15.65 0.07
N GLY A 155 11.89 -15.19 0.01
CA GLY A 155 11.53 -13.84 -0.43
C GLY A 155 11.48 -13.69 -1.94
N ARG A 156 11.37 -14.77 -2.72
CA ARG A 156 11.21 -14.72 -4.18
C ARG A 156 9.73 -14.60 -4.55
N PRO A 157 9.36 -13.85 -5.61
CA PRO A 157 7.99 -13.77 -6.11
C PRO A 157 7.31 -15.13 -6.24
N ALA A 158 6.10 -15.26 -5.71
CA ALA A 158 5.38 -16.53 -5.65
C ALA A 158 3.87 -16.42 -5.89
N TYR A 159 3.37 -15.25 -6.33
CA TYR A 159 1.94 -14.95 -6.47
C TYR A 159 1.31 -15.53 -7.75
N GLU A 160 2.11 -15.93 -8.72
CA GLU A 160 1.64 -16.43 -10.02
C GLU A 160 0.80 -17.70 -9.90
N ARG A 161 -0.28 -17.74 -10.69
CA ARG A 161 -1.17 -18.92 -10.86
C ARG A 161 -1.67 -19.52 -9.54
N ARG A 162 -1.88 -18.68 -8.53
CA ARG A 162 -2.43 -19.10 -7.23
C ARG A 162 -3.94 -19.19 -7.27
N THR A 163 -4.46 -20.20 -6.58
CA THR A 163 -5.89 -20.45 -6.44
C THR A 163 -6.30 -20.47 -4.96
N TYR A 164 -7.58 -20.27 -4.69
CA TYR A 164 -8.20 -20.27 -3.36
C TYR A 164 -9.47 -21.13 -3.34
N GLY A 165 -9.78 -21.71 -2.18
CA GLY A 165 -10.96 -22.53 -1.96
C GLY A 165 -10.94 -23.89 -2.69
N GLU A 166 -11.93 -24.71 -2.40
CA GLU A 166 -12.07 -26.06 -2.99
C GLU A 166 -12.37 -26.01 -4.50
N ALA A 167 -13.03 -24.95 -4.95
CA ALA A 167 -13.37 -24.74 -6.36
C ALA A 167 -12.19 -24.27 -7.22
N GLY A 168 -11.03 -23.96 -6.61
CA GLY A 168 -9.84 -23.53 -7.34
C GLY A 168 -9.96 -22.16 -8.00
N GLU A 169 -10.70 -21.24 -7.38
CA GLU A 169 -10.85 -19.87 -7.89
C GLU A 169 -9.50 -19.15 -7.93
N PRO A 170 -9.24 -18.24 -8.89
CA PRO A 170 -8.04 -17.42 -8.85
C PRO A 170 -7.94 -16.65 -7.52
N LEU A 171 -6.77 -16.72 -6.89
CA LEU A 171 -6.53 -16.03 -5.61
C LEU A 171 -6.57 -14.51 -5.79
N TYR A 172 -5.98 -14.04 -6.89
CA TYR A 172 -5.88 -12.64 -7.29
C TYR A 172 -6.74 -12.36 -8.52
N THR A 173 -7.28 -11.15 -8.62
CA THR A 173 -7.90 -10.67 -9.86
C THR A 173 -6.85 -10.39 -10.93
N GLU A 174 -7.29 -10.23 -12.18
CA GLU A 174 -6.38 -9.90 -13.29
C GLU A 174 -5.66 -8.55 -13.08
N VAL A 175 -6.37 -7.54 -12.60
CA VAL A 175 -5.80 -6.23 -12.23
C VAL A 175 -4.68 -6.39 -11.19
N GLN A 176 -4.93 -7.21 -10.17
CA GLN A 176 -3.96 -7.44 -9.10
C GLN A 176 -2.73 -8.18 -9.62
N LEU A 177 -2.91 -9.23 -10.44
CA LEU A 177 -1.79 -9.96 -11.04
C LEU A 177 -0.93 -9.07 -11.93
N LEU A 178 -1.53 -8.28 -12.82
CA LEU A 178 -0.78 -7.37 -13.69
C LEU A 178 -0.09 -6.25 -12.89
N SER A 179 -0.72 -5.77 -11.82
CA SER A 179 -0.11 -4.79 -10.91
C SER A 179 1.10 -5.36 -10.16
N LEU A 180 1.02 -6.62 -9.70
CA LEU A 180 2.13 -7.31 -9.04
C LEU A 180 3.29 -7.58 -10.01
N ARG A 181 3.00 -8.00 -11.25
CA ARG A 181 4.02 -8.17 -12.31
C ARG A 181 4.74 -6.87 -12.64
N LEU A 182 3.98 -5.78 -12.76
CA LEU A 182 4.57 -4.47 -13.01
C LEU A 182 5.44 -4.03 -11.83
N ALA A 183 4.99 -4.25 -10.59
CA ALA A 183 5.75 -3.94 -9.39
C ALA A 183 7.05 -4.75 -9.29
N GLU A 184 7.01 -6.05 -9.60
CA GLU A 184 8.21 -6.91 -9.68
C GLU A 184 9.17 -6.42 -10.77
N THR A 185 8.66 -6.11 -11.97
CA THR A 185 9.51 -5.60 -13.06
C THR A 185 10.18 -4.28 -12.67
N ILE A 186 9.43 -3.34 -12.07
CA ILE A 186 9.97 -2.05 -11.61
C ILE A 186 11.01 -2.23 -10.51
N HIS A 187 10.77 -3.16 -9.58
CA HIS A 187 11.71 -3.50 -8.52
C HIS A 187 13.04 -4.06 -9.08
N ASP A 188 12.96 -4.97 -10.04
CA ASP A 188 14.12 -5.63 -10.63
C ASP A 188 14.91 -4.69 -11.55
N ASP A 189 14.24 -4.07 -12.52
CA ASP A 189 14.79 -3.08 -13.43
C ASP A 189 13.68 -2.19 -14.04
N PRO A 190 13.53 -0.93 -13.59
CA PRO A 190 12.50 -0.04 -14.12
C PRO A 190 12.69 0.28 -15.62
N HIS A 191 13.89 0.10 -16.17
CA HIS A 191 14.13 0.26 -17.61
C HIS A 191 13.67 -0.95 -18.45
N ALA A 192 13.39 -2.09 -17.81
CA ALA A 192 12.88 -3.28 -18.48
C ALA A 192 11.35 -3.23 -18.71
N VAL A 193 10.65 -2.25 -18.15
CA VAL A 193 9.22 -2.07 -18.36
C VAL A 193 8.92 -1.74 -19.81
N THR A 194 7.96 -2.45 -20.40
CA THR A 194 7.60 -2.34 -21.82
C THR A 194 6.25 -1.69 -22.04
N ASP A 195 6.07 -1.09 -23.22
CA ASP A 195 4.76 -0.57 -23.67
C ASP A 195 3.69 -1.67 -23.73
N ALA A 196 4.08 -2.91 -24.01
CA ALA A 196 3.17 -4.06 -24.05
C ALA A 196 2.57 -4.35 -22.67
N GLN A 197 3.38 -4.31 -21.60
CA GLN A 197 2.90 -4.47 -20.23
C GLN A 197 1.91 -3.35 -19.85
N PHE A 198 2.20 -2.11 -20.25
CA PHE A 198 1.27 -1.00 -20.03
C PHE A 198 -0.02 -1.16 -20.85
N ALA A 199 0.06 -1.59 -22.10
CA ALA A 199 -1.11 -1.82 -22.94
C ALA A 199 -2.03 -2.90 -22.34
N GLU A 200 -1.46 -4.03 -21.91
CA GLU A 200 -2.22 -5.10 -21.25
C GLU A 200 -2.90 -4.62 -19.96
N LEU A 201 -2.15 -3.94 -19.08
CA LEU A 201 -2.71 -3.39 -17.84
C LEU A 201 -3.78 -2.33 -18.13
N ARG A 202 -3.59 -1.47 -19.13
CA ARG A 202 -4.59 -0.47 -19.53
C ARG A 202 -5.92 -1.11 -19.89
N GLU A 203 -5.92 -2.17 -20.68
CA GLU A 203 -7.15 -2.84 -21.11
C GLU A 203 -7.96 -3.36 -19.91
N VAL A 204 -7.30 -3.98 -18.93
CA VAL A 204 -7.98 -4.47 -17.73
C VAL A 204 -8.46 -3.30 -16.84
N LEU A 205 -7.65 -2.25 -16.70
CA LEU A 205 -8.04 -1.05 -15.95
C LEU A 205 -9.20 -0.29 -16.61
N ARG A 206 -9.35 -0.34 -17.95
CA ARG A 206 -10.55 0.21 -18.63
C ARG A 206 -11.82 -0.46 -18.12
N GLY A 207 -11.80 -1.78 -17.92
CA GLY A 207 -12.93 -2.52 -17.36
C GLY A 207 -13.29 -2.08 -15.94
N GLU A 208 -12.29 -1.90 -15.07
CA GLU A 208 -12.52 -1.40 -13.72
C GLU A 208 -13.00 0.06 -13.68
N ALA A 209 -12.43 0.92 -14.52
CA ALA A 209 -12.85 2.31 -14.63
C ALA A 209 -14.30 2.40 -15.16
N ASP A 210 -14.66 1.63 -16.19
CA ASP A 210 -16.03 1.56 -16.70
C ASP A 210 -17.01 1.09 -15.62
N ARG A 211 -16.66 0.05 -14.86
CA ARG A 211 -17.45 -0.41 -13.70
C ARG A 211 -17.60 0.68 -12.65
N ALA A 212 -16.54 1.39 -12.28
CA ALA A 212 -16.57 2.47 -11.31
C ALA A 212 -17.45 3.65 -11.78
N ILE A 213 -17.37 3.96 -13.08
CA ILE A 213 -18.20 4.99 -13.73
C ILE A 213 -19.68 4.59 -13.69
N THR A 214 -20.01 3.36 -14.11
CA THR A 214 -21.40 2.92 -14.34
C THR A 214 -22.15 2.50 -13.07
N THR A 215 -21.44 2.10 -12.01
CA THR A 215 -22.06 1.60 -10.76
C THR A 215 -21.91 2.53 -9.56
N GLY A 216 -21.10 3.59 -9.68
CA GLY A 216 -20.75 4.49 -8.59
C GLY A 216 -21.45 5.86 -8.61
N PRO A 217 -20.93 6.83 -7.83
CA PRO A 217 -21.41 8.22 -7.83
C PRO A 217 -21.37 8.90 -9.21
N LEU A 218 -20.56 8.38 -10.13
CA LEU A 218 -20.41 8.88 -11.49
C LEU A 218 -21.49 8.38 -12.46
N ALA A 219 -22.31 7.41 -12.09
CA ALA A 219 -23.25 6.75 -13.01
C ALA A 219 -24.30 7.71 -13.60
N LYS A 220 -24.54 8.83 -12.92
CA LYS A 220 -25.48 9.88 -13.33
C LYS A 220 -24.77 11.20 -13.70
N THR A 221 -23.45 11.22 -13.70
CA THR A 221 -22.67 12.40 -14.05
C THR A 221 -22.69 12.56 -15.56
N PRO A 222 -23.16 13.70 -16.10
CA PRO A 222 -23.06 14.00 -17.51
C PRO A 222 -21.61 13.86 -17.98
N ASP A 223 -21.41 13.25 -19.14
CA ASP A 223 -20.10 13.12 -19.79
C ASP A 223 -19.07 12.23 -19.05
N ALA A 224 -19.44 11.60 -17.93
CA ALA A 224 -18.55 10.65 -17.23
C ALA A 224 -18.35 9.30 -17.94
N GLY A 225 -19.03 9.08 -19.08
CA GLY A 225 -18.95 7.85 -19.89
C GLY A 225 -18.31 8.03 -21.26
N THR A 226 -17.73 9.20 -21.57
CA THR A 226 -17.06 9.40 -22.86
C THR A 226 -15.75 8.59 -22.93
N PRO A 227 -15.29 8.19 -24.12
CA PRO A 227 -13.99 7.54 -24.27
C PRO A 227 -12.84 8.34 -23.65
N ALA A 228 -12.87 9.68 -23.81
CA ALA A 228 -11.87 10.58 -23.24
C ALA A 228 -11.90 10.59 -21.70
N TYR A 229 -13.08 10.54 -21.09
CA TYR A 229 -13.22 10.42 -19.63
C TYR A 229 -12.66 9.08 -19.12
N LEU A 230 -13.02 7.98 -19.79
CA LEU A 230 -12.52 6.66 -19.44
C LEU A 230 -10.99 6.59 -19.53
N ASP A 231 -10.41 7.13 -20.60
CA ASP A 231 -8.95 7.19 -20.77
C ASP A 231 -8.26 8.06 -19.70
N ALA A 232 -8.86 9.19 -19.33
CA ALA A 232 -8.36 10.03 -18.25
C ALA A 232 -8.42 9.32 -16.89
N TYR A 233 -9.48 8.55 -16.62
CA TYR A 233 -9.60 7.75 -15.41
C TYR A 233 -8.50 6.69 -15.35
N VAL A 234 -8.30 5.92 -16.42
CA VAL A 234 -7.24 4.91 -16.52
C VAL A 234 -5.85 5.52 -16.34
N ASN A 235 -5.60 6.72 -16.88
CA ASN A 235 -4.35 7.44 -16.63
C ASN A 235 -4.16 7.78 -15.14
N GLY A 236 -5.23 8.16 -14.44
CA GLY A 236 -5.22 8.37 -13.00
C GLY A 236 -4.88 7.09 -12.23
N MET A 237 -5.49 5.96 -12.59
CA MET A 237 -5.21 4.64 -11.99
C MET A 237 -3.75 4.24 -12.19
N LEU A 238 -3.22 4.34 -13.42
CA LEU A 238 -1.82 4.03 -13.70
C LEU A 238 -0.85 4.94 -12.94
N THR A 239 -1.17 6.24 -12.86
CA THR A 239 -0.38 7.19 -12.09
C THR A 239 -0.36 6.79 -10.62
N GLU A 240 -1.52 6.50 -10.03
CA GLU A 240 -1.63 6.10 -8.62
C GLU A 240 -0.90 4.78 -8.34
N LEU A 241 -1.01 3.77 -9.23
CA LEU A 241 -0.30 2.50 -9.11
C LEU A 241 1.21 2.69 -9.12
N THR A 242 1.72 3.36 -10.16
CA THR A 242 3.17 3.55 -10.34
C THR A 242 3.75 4.45 -9.27
N TRP A 243 2.98 5.41 -8.77
CA TRP A 243 3.36 6.22 -7.62
C TRP A 243 3.44 5.40 -6.33
N CYS A 244 2.47 4.52 -6.06
CA CYS A 244 2.53 3.55 -4.97
C CYS A 244 3.80 2.68 -5.04
N ILE A 245 4.09 2.11 -6.22
CA ILE A 245 5.26 1.25 -6.44
C ILE A 245 6.54 2.04 -6.15
N ALA A 246 6.77 3.14 -6.87
CA ALA A 246 8.00 3.93 -6.76
C ALA A 246 8.21 4.51 -5.35
N HIS A 247 7.13 4.91 -4.68
CA HIS A 247 7.19 5.44 -3.32
C HIS A 247 7.69 4.41 -2.32
N PHE A 248 7.20 3.17 -2.39
CA PHE A 248 7.65 2.14 -1.46
C PHE A 248 8.96 1.51 -1.89
N ASP A 249 9.06 1.10 -3.16
CA ASP A 249 10.24 0.41 -3.69
C ASP A 249 11.50 1.28 -3.64
N GLY A 250 11.48 2.43 -4.33
CA GLY A 250 12.65 3.29 -4.46
C GLY A 250 12.90 4.14 -3.21
N LEU A 251 11.86 4.80 -2.69
CA LEU A 251 12.02 5.81 -1.63
C LEU A 251 11.96 5.21 -0.22
N LEU A 252 10.80 4.74 0.23
CA LEU A 252 10.59 4.41 1.64
C LEU A 252 11.34 3.17 2.07
N ASN A 253 11.32 2.07 1.31
CA ASN A 253 12.01 0.84 1.68
C ASN A 253 13.51 1.04 1.83
N THR A 254 14.12 1.73 0.86
CA THR A 254 15.51 2.14 0.93
C THR A 254 15.77 3.04 2.14
N TRP A 255 14.94 4.06 2.34
CA TRP A 255 15.11 5.01 3.44
C TRP A 255 15.00 4.35 4.82
N PHE A 256 13.98 3.50 5.04
CA PHE A 256 13.79 2.76 6.28
C PHE A 256 14.98 1.84 6.57
N THR A 257 15.47 1.14 5.56
CA THR A 257 16.61 0.22 5.68
C THR A 257 17.91 0.95 5.95
N VAL A 258 18.18 2.05 5.23
CA VAL A 258 19.37 2.89 5.40
C VAL A 258 19.35 3.61 6.75
N LEU A 259 18.20 4.02 7.28
CA LEU A 259 18.14 4.64 8.60
C LEU A 259 17.92 3.65 9.75
N ARG A 260 17.64 2.38 9.45
CA ARG A 260 17.25 1.37 10.43
C ARG A 260 16.07 1.85 11.26
N VAL A 261 15.03 2.33 10.59
CA VAL A 261 13.80 2.73 11.29
C VAL A 261 13.21 1.50 11.97
N MET A 262 13.03 1.60 13.28
CA MET A 262 12.57 0.51 14.13
C MET A 262 11.05 0.52 14.22
N ASP A 263 10.46 -0.66 14.35
CA ASP A 263 9.08 -0.79 14.81
C ASP A 263 8.88 -0.09 16.17
N GLU A 264 7.65 0.30 16.47
CA GLU A 264 7.28 0.94 17.72
C GLU A 264 7.22 -0.12 18.83
N ILE A 265 8.37 -0.31 19.50
CA ILE A 265 8.55 -1.26 20.60
C ILE A 265 8.11 -0.66 21.94
N ASP A 266 8.19 0.67 22.07
CA ASP A 266 7.77 1.37 23.28
C ASP A 266 6.24 1.46 23.32
N VAL A 267 5.71 1.34 24.54
CA VAL A 267 4.29 1.53 24.82
C VAL A 267 3.96 3.02 24.64
N ASP A 268 2.95 3.33 23.82
CA ASP A 268 2.48 4.70 23.64
C ASP A 268 1.67 5.22 24.84
N ALA A 269 1.19 6.46 24.74
CA ALA A 269 0.41 7.10 25.81
C ALA A 269 -0.91 6.37 26.14
N ASP A 270 -1.43 5.57 25.20
CA ASP A 270 -2.67 4.81 25.32
C ASP A 270 -2.41 3.36 25.78
N GLY A 271 -1.16 3.01 26.09
CA GLY A 271 -0.81 1.67 26.53
C GLY A 271 -0.61 0.68 25.38
N VAL A 272 -0.50 1.13 24.14
CA VAL A 272 -0.42 0.29 22.94
C VAL A 272 1.02 0.17 22.45
N ASN A 273 1.42 -1.07 22.16
CA ASN A 273 2.69 -1.43 21.55
C ASN A 273 2.41 -2.01 20.15
N PHE A 274 3.03 -1.45 19.11
CA PHE A 274 2.81 -1.93 17.74
C PHE A 274 3.27 -3.38 17.58
N VAL A 275 4.41 -3.76 18.15
CA VAL A 275 4.93 -5.14 18.08
C VAL A 275 3.95 -6.13 18.71
N GLU A 276 3.34 -5.77 19.84
CA GLU A 276 2.31 -6.61 20.48
C GLU A 276 1.05 -6.73 19.62
N THR A 277 0.63 -5.62 19.01
CA THR A 277 -0.51 -5.59 18.10
C THR A 277 -0.23 -6.43 16.85
N TYR A 278 0.95 -6.29 16.25
CA TYR A 278 1.40 -7.13 15.15
C TYR A 278 1.37 -8.62 15.54
N ASN A 279 1.93 -8.99 16.70
CA ASN A 279 1.98 -10.38 17.13
C ASN A 279 0.60 -10.99 17.41
N ARG A 280 -0.37 -10.16 17.83
CA ARG A 280 -1.75 -10.54 18.11
C ARG A 280 -2.60 -10.66 16.84
N GLU A 281 -2.49 -9.68 15.94
CA GLU A 281 -3.43 -9.49 14.83
C GLU A 281 -2.95 -10.16 13.52
N VAL A 282 -1.63 -10.25 13.28
CA VAL A 282 -1.09 -10.84 12.05
C VAL A 282 -1.08 -12.38 12.16
N PRO A 283 -1.63 -13.10 11.17
CA PRO A 283 -1.65 -14.56 11.18
C PRO A 283 -0.26 -15.18 11.35
N GLU A 284 -0.21 -16.26 12.13
CA GLU A 284 1.02 -16.99 12.46
C GLU A 284 1.83 -17.37 11.22
N ARG A 285 1.17 -17.80 10.14
CA ARG A 285 1.85 -18.20 8.89
C ARG A 285 2.54 -17.03 8.21
N ILE A 286 1.93 -15.84 8.24
CA ILE A 286 2.55 -14.61 7.73
C ILE A 286 3.73 -14.21 8.63
N LYS A 287 3.59 -14.31 9.96
CA LYS A 287 4.70 -14.02 10.90
C LYS A 287 5.90 -14.94 10.66
N VAL A 288 5.67 -16.24 10.48
CA VAL A 288 6.71 -17.21 10.15
C VAL A 288 7.41 -16.86 8.83
N ARG A 289 6.65 -16.56 7.77
CA ARG A 289 7.20 -16.12 6.48
C ARG A 289 8.03 -14.84 6.62
N ASN A 290 7.48 -13.83 7.31
CA ASN A 290 8.14 -12.55 7.54
C ASN A 290 9.46 -12.73 8.29
N ASN A 291 9.48 -13.56 9.35
CA ASN A 291 10.70 -13.88 10.08
C ASN A 291 11.74 -14.62 9.22
N ALA A 292 11.31 -15.51 8.31
CA ALA A 292 12.20 -16.18 7.38
C ALA A 292 12.87 -15.17 6.42
N VAL A 293 12.09 -14.25 5.86
CA VAL A 293 12.57 -13.20 4.95
C VAL A 293 13.51 -12.21 5.65
N LEU A 294 13.18 -11.79 6.87
CA LEU A 294 14.00 -10.86 7.67
C LEU A 294 15.27 -11.52 8.24
N GLY A 295 15.27 -12.85 8.35
CA GLY A 295 16.35 -13.63 8.92
C GLY A 295 16.53 -13.44 10.43
N THR A 296 17.56 -14.10 10.97
CA THR A 296 17.81 -14.16 12.42
C THR A 296 18.21 -12.83 13.06
N THR A 297 18.57 -11.83 12.26
CA THR A 297 18.94 -10.49 12.74
C THR A 297 17.77 -9.51 12.72
N GLY A 298 16.63 -9.89 12.13
CA GLY A 298 15.45 -9.04 11.98
C GLY A 298 15.61 -7.90 10.96
N TRP A 299 16.73 -7.82 10.21
CA TRP A 299 17.06 -6.68 9.34
C TRP A 299 16.89 -6.93 7.84
N GLY A 300 16.44 -8.12 7.41
CA GLY A 300 16.56 -8.51 6.00
C GLY A 300 18.02 -8.76 5.63
N ARG A 301 18.28 -9.71 4.73
CA ARG A 301 19.63 -9.94 4.17
C ARG A 301 19.71 -9.51 2.72
#